data_AF-A0A7X5F525-F1
#
_entry.id   AF-A0A7X5F525-F1
#
_cell.length_a   1.000
_cell.length_b   1.000
_cell.length_c   1.000
_cell.angle_alpha   90.00
_cell.angle_beta   90.00
_cell.angle_gamma   90.00
#
_symmetry.space_group_name_H-M   'P 1'
#
loop_
_entity.id
_entity.type
_entity.pdbx_description
1 polymer ?
#
loop_
_entity_poly.entity_id
_entity_poly.type
_entity_poly.pdbx_seq_one_letter_code
_entity_poly.pdbx_strand_id
1 'polypeptide(L)'
;MQAVRKVREFSQAGAGLVAALVLLAGCLSGCQAIGEAERPQSPSQAAGFAPGTEEAFMLDVGRRIYFAEGSAELDAESRQIVLRQAQWLNTNTRWLAKIQGHAQEPGGEAANKRLSERRAQAVYDLLVAQGVDPRRIWTKGYGIERPETDCDPADCPRMNRRVVVNLREEYDDTAPQR
;
A
#
# COMPACT_ATOMS: atom_id res chain seq x y z
N MET A 1 49.58 -33.50 -15.35
CA MET A 1 50.72 -33.77 -14.44
C MET A 1 50.57 -32.83 -13.26
N GLN A 2 49.96 -33.32 -12.17
CA GLN A 2 50.58 -33.48 -10.83
C GLN A 2 51.10 -32.15 -10.26
N ALA A 3 50.42 -31.55 -9.27
CA ALA A 3 50.59 -31.82 -7.82
C ALA A 3 51.94 -31.29 -7.31
N VAL A 4 52.12 -30.64 -6.17
CA VAL A 4 52.02 -31.10 -4.76
C VAL A 4 52.53 -29.88 -3.94
N ARG A 5 51.78 -29.32 -2.97
CA ARG A 5 51.95 -29.47 -1.51
C ARG A 5 53.39 -29.32 -0.94
N LYS A 6 53.58 -28.40 0.02
CA LYS A 6 54.39 -28.49 1.28
C LYS A 6 54.61 -27.05 1.79
N VAL A 7 54.14 -26.62 2.96
CA VAL A 7 54.32 -27.08 4.36
C VAL A 7 55.79 -27.26 4.71
N ARG A 8 56.19 -26.55 5.79
CA ARG A 8 57.23 -26.83 6.81
C ARG A 8 58.19 -25.66 6.99
N GLU A 9 58.73 -25.32 8.16
CA GLU A 9 58.60 -25.72 9.58
C GLU A 9 59.61 -24.83 10.37
N PHE A 10 59.39 -24.66 11.68
CA PHE A 10 60.39 -24.63 12.78
C PHE A 10 61.53 -23.59 12.79
N SER A 11 61.72 -22.90 13.92
CA SER A 11 62.46 -23.43 15.09
C SER A 11 62.98 -22.32 16.04
N GLN A 12 62.69 -22.47 17.34
CA GLN A 12 63.58 -22.32 18.52
C GLN A 12 64.33 -20.99 18.78
N ALA A 13 64.71 -20.59 19.99
CA ALA A 13 64.62 -21.08 21.37
C ALA A 13 65.00 -19.91 22.31
N GLY A 14 64.70 -20.02 23.62
CA GLY A 14 65.29 -19.13 24.62
C GLY A 14 64.64 -19.22 25.99
N ALA A 15 65.15 -20.11 26.84
CA ALA A 15 64.72 -20.35 28.21
C ALA A 15 65.22 -19.27 29.20
N GLY A 16 64.48 -19.04 30.28
CA GLY A 16 64.92 -18.20 31.40
C GLY A 16 63.98 -18.27 32.61
N LEU A 17 64.37 -19.09 33.59
CA LEU A 17 63.85 -19.29 34.95
C LEU A 17 63.19 -18.06 35.63
N VAL A 18 62.04 -18.27 36.29
CA VAL A 18 61.87 -18.02 37.74
C VAL A 18 60.86 -19.04 38.29
N ALA A 19 61.29 -19.80 39.30
CA ALA A 19 60.46 -20.68 40.10
C ALA A 19 60.17 -20.02 41.45
N ALA A 20 58.94 -20.09 41.95
CA ALA A 20 58.62 -20.37 43.37
C ALA A 20 57.10 -20.43 43.61
N LEU A 21 56.70 -21.49 44.30
CA LEU A 21 55.37 -21.92 44.72
C LEU A 21 54.67 -20.95 45.67
N VAL A 22 53.34 -20.83 45.59
CA VAL A 22 52.40 -20.98 46.75
C VAL A 22 51.06 -21.56 46.25
N LEU A 23 50.43 -22.34 47.13
CA LEU A 23 49.44 -23.40 46.95
C LEU A 23 47.95 -22.95 46.92
N LEU A 24 47.14 -23.85 46.32
CA LEU A 24 45.76 -24.27 46.68
C LEU A 24 44.51 -23.51 46.16
N ALA A 25 43.84 -24.21 45.23
CA ALA A 25 42.43 -24.64 45.26
C ALA A 25 41.29 -23.64 44.99
N GLY A 26 40.51 -23.93 43.93
CA GLY A 26 39.10 -23.54 43.82
C GLY A 26 38.61 -23.23 42.40
N CYS A 27 38.15 -24.24 41.66
CA CYS A 27 37.22 -24.02 40.55
C CYS A 27 35.86 -23.59 41.10
N LEU A 28 35.20 -22.60 40.49
CA LEU A 28 33.79 -22.68 40.04
C LEU A 28 33.36 -21.35 39.41
N SER A 29 32.91 -21.46 38.17
CA SER A 29 31.79 -20.74 37.54
C SER A 29 31.51 -19.28 37.88
N GLY A 30 31.59 -18.44 36.85
CA GLY A 30 30.65 -17.34 36.71
C GLY A 30 31.20 -16.11 36.01
N CYS A 31 31.21 -16.11 34.67
CA CYS A 31 31.09 -14.86 33.92
C CYS A 31 29.74 -14.24 34.30
N GLN A 32 29.76 -13.14 35.05
CA GLN A 32 28.56 -12.35 35.28
C GLN A 32 28.22 -11.63 33.98
N ALA A 33 27.31 -12.22 33.22
CA ALA A 33 26.54 -11.51 32.22
C ALA A 33 25.67 -10.49 32.96
N ILE A 34 25.97 -9.21 32.74
CA ILE A 34 25.02 -8.13 32.95
C ILE A 34 23.78 -8.45 32.11
N GLY A 35 22.72 -8.84 32.80
CA GLY A 35 21.40 -9.03 32.19
C GLY A 35 20.84 -7.66 31.83
N GLU A 36 20.87 -7.34 30.54
CA GLU A 36 20.02 -6.29 29.99
C GLU A 36 18.57 -6.70 30.31
N ALA A 37 17.90 -5.94 31.18
CA ALA A 37 16.48 -6.10 31.42
C ALA A 37 15.76 -5.84 30.09
N GLU A 38 15.32 -6.91 29.45
CA GLU A 38 14.51 -6.87 28.25
C GLU A 38 13.23 -6.10 28.59
N ARG A 39 13.19 -4.83 28.17
CA ARG A 39 11.97 -4.02 28.22
C ARG A 39 10.88 -4.84 27.53
N PRO A 40 9.68 -5.00 28.11
CA PRO A 40 8.59 -5.67 27.42
C PRO A 40 8.41 -4.95 26.08
N GLN A 41 8.78 -5.63 25.01
CA GLN A 41 8.51 -5.17 23.66
C GLN A 41 7.00 -5.09 23.59
N SER A 42 6.47 -3.87 23.60
CA SER A 42 5.09 -3.62 23.17
C SER A 42 4.94 -4.35 21.83
N PRO A 43 3.90 -5.18 21.63
CA PRO A 43 3.70 -5.86 20.37
C PRO A 43 3.74 -4.80 19.27
N SER A 44 4.82 -4.82 18.49
CA SER A 44 4.91 -4.07 17.26
C SER A 44 3.63 -4.40 16.49
N GLN A 45 2.86 -3.36 16.17
CA GLN A 45 1.63 -3.46 15.39
C GLN A 45 1.98 -3.92 13.96
N ALA A 46 2.30 -5.20 13.82
CA ALA A 46 2.36 -5.92 12.55
C ALA A 46 1.11 -6.79 12.39
N ALA A 47 0.00 -6.40 13.02
CA ALA A 47 -1.32 -6.89 12.63
C ALA A 47 -1.73 -6.04 11.43
N GLY A 48 -1.62 -6.60 10.22
CA GLY A 48 -2.27 -6.00 9.05
C GLY A 48 -3.75 -5.77 9.31
N PHE A 49 -4.35 -4.82 8.59
CA PHE A 49 -5.78 -4.51 8.71
C PHE A 49 -6.63 -5.77 8.49
N ALA A 50 -7.78 -5.83 9.15
CA ALA A 50 -8.67 -6.98 9.00
C ALA A 50 -9.12 -7.11 7.52
N PRO A 51 -9.06 -8.30 6.91
CA PRO A 51 -9.53 -8.50 5.55
C PRO A 51 -10.99 -8.05 5.38
N GLY A 52 -11.30 -7.40 4.26
CA GLY A 52 -12.65 -6.98 3.93
C GLY A 52 -13.16 -5.71 4.64
N THR A 53 -12.30 -4.98 5.36
CA THR A 53 -12.60 -3.63 5.85
C THR A 53 -12.34 -2.56 4.79
N GLU A 54 -12.85 -1.34 5.02
CA GLU A 54 -12.61 -0.21 4.14
C GLU A 54 -11.12 0.19 4.11
N GLU A 55 -10.42 0.09 5.24
CA GLU A 55 -8.99 0.37 5.34
C GLU A 55 -8.18 -0.60 4.46
N ALA A 56 -8.51 -1.89 4.49
CA ALA A 56 -7.90 -2.89 3.61
C ALA A 56 -8.14 -2.58 2.13
N PHE A 57 -9.35 -2.13 1.76
CA PHE A 57 -9.62 -1.69 0.38
C PHE A 57 -8.75 -0.50 -0.03
N MET A 58 -8.60 0.49 0.84
CA MET A 58 -7.81 1.68 0.52
C MET A 58 -6.32 1.40 0.35
N LEU A 59 -5.76 0.50 1.17
CA LEU A 59 -4.33 0.23 1.21
C LEU A 59 -3.90 -0.87 0.23
N ASP A 60 -4.67 -1.96 0.11
CA ASP A 60 -4.27 -3.13 -0.67
C ASP A 60 -4.77 -3.07 -2.12
N VAL A 61 -5.96 -2.48 -2.34
CA VAL A 61 -6.59 -2.41 -3.67
C VAL A 61 -6.32 -1.06 -4.33
N GLY A 62 -6.47 0.01 -3.55
CA GLY A 62 -6.40 1.39 -4.00
C GLY A 62 -7.75 1.89 -4.51
N ARG A 63 -8.22 3.01 -3.95
CA ARG A 63 -9.55 3.59 -4.27
C ARG A 63 -9.57 4.63 -5.40
N ARG A 64 -8.39 5.10 -5.84
CA ARG A 64 -8.25 6.18 -6.83
C ARG A 64 -7.85 5.60 -8.18
N ILE A 65 -8.46 6.11 -9.23
CA ILE A 65 -8.15 5.82 -10.64
C ILE A 65 -7.84 7.15 -11.31
N TYR A 66 -6.73 7.24 -12.03
CA TYR A 66 -6.30 8.48 -12.70
C TYR A 66 -6.52 8.39 -14.21
N PHE A 67 -6.57 9.55 -14.86
CA PHE A 67 -6.82 9.65 -16.29
C PHE A 67 -5.85 10.61 -16.97
N ALA A 68 -5.59 10.33 -18.25
CA ALA A 68 -4.93 11.27 -19.13
C ALA A 68 -5.76 12.56 -19.30
N GLU A 69 -5.08 13.63 -19.69
CA GLU A 69 -5.69 14.94 -19.95
C GLU A 69 -6.82 14.83 -20.97
N GLY A 70 -7.98 15.41 -20.64
CA GLY A 70 -9.16 15.42 -21.51
C GLY A 70 -9.80 14.06 -21.80
N SER A 71 -9.23 12.96 -21.29
CA SER A 71 -9.67 11.60 -21.59
C SER A 71 -10.54 11.00 -20.48
N ALA A 72 -11.45 10.11 -20.89
CA ALA A 72 -12.20 9.20 -20.03
C ALA A 72 -11.82 7.73 -20.26
N GLU A 73 -10.79 7.48 -21.08
CA GLU A 73 -10.30 6.13 -21.36
C GLU A 73 -9.44 5.63 -20.20
N LEU A 74 -9.64 4.37 -19.83
CA LEU A 74 -8.82 3.68 -18.83
C LEU A 74 -7.55 3.17 -19.52
N ASP A 75 -6.40 3.71 -19.14
CA ASP A 75 -5.11 3.14 -19.52
C ASP A 75 -4.89 1.76 -18.86
N ALA A 76 -3.78 1.11 -19.20
CA ALA A 76 -3.47 -0.23 -18.71
C ALA A 76 -3.40 -0.30 -17.18
N GLU A 77 -2.78 0.68 -16.53
CA GLU A 77 -2.63 0.73 -15.07
C GLU A 77 -3.99 0.94 -14.38
N SER A 78 -4.75 1.93 -14.85
CA SER A 78 -6.09 2.24 -14.36
C SER A 78 -7.03 1.05 -14.52
N ARG A 79 -6.96 0.36 -15.65
CA ARG A 79 -7.72 -0.87 -15.88
C ARG A 79 -7.37 -1.94 -14.85
N GLN A 80 -6.08 -2.16 -14.56
CA GLN A 80 -5.67 -3.13 -13.53
C GLN A 80 -6.20 -2.76 -12.13
N ILE A 81 -6.21 -1.47 -11.77
CA ILE A 81 -6.80 -1.01 -10.50
C ILE A 81 -8.29 -1.37 -10.45
N VAL A 82 -9.05 -1.05 -11.50
CA VAL A 82 -10.50 -1.34 -11.54
C VAL A 82 -10.78 -2.85 -11.51
N LEU A 83 -9.94 -3.67 -12.16
CA LEU A 83 -10.07 -5.14 -12.10
C LEU A 83 -9.89 -5.66 -10.66
N ARG A 84 -8.89 -5.15 -9.91
CA ARG A 84 -8.71 -5.52 -8.50
C ARG A 84 -9.87 -5.04 -7.64
N GLN A 85 -10.39 -3.85 -7.89
CA GLN A 85 -11.59 -3.34 -7.21
C GLN A 85 -12.81 -4.23 -7.46
N ALA A 86 -13.03 -4.69 -8.70
CA ALA A 86 -14.12 -5.60 -9.02
C ALA A 86 -13.99 -6.93 -8.26
N GLN A 87 -12.80 -7.54 -8.28
CA GLN A 87 -12.54 -8.78 -7.54
C GLN A 87 -12.84 -8.62 -6.05
N TRP A 88 -12.41 -7.51 -5.46
CA TRP A 88 -12.62 -7.23 -4.06
C TRP A 88 -14.12 -7.03 -3.74
N LEU A 89 -14.84 -6.25 -4.55
CA LEU A 89 -16.27 -5.97 -4.38
C LEU A 89 -17.14 -7.23 -4.56
N ASN A 90 -16.71 -8.15 -5.43
CA ASN A 90 -17.36 -9.46 -5.62
C ASN A 90 -17.15 -10.40 -4.43
N THR A 91 -16.01 -10.29 -3.74
CA THR A 91 -15.70 -11.09 -2.55
C THR A 91 -16.36 -10.52 -1.29
N ASN A 92 -16.48 -9.19 -1.20
CA ASN A 92 -17.01 -8.49 -0.03
C ASN A 92 -18.40 -7.91 -0.32
N THR A 93 -19.39 -8.79 -0.43
CA THR A 93 -20.73 -8.47 -0.95
C THR A 93 -21.55 -7.52 -0.08
N ARG A 94 -21.16 -7.33 1.18
CA ARG A 94 -21.80 -6.37 2.11
C ARG A 94 -21.64 -4.91 1.67
N TRP A 95 -20.59 -4.60 0.92
CA TRP A 95 -20.29 -3.22 0.56
C TRP A 95 -21.05 -2.79 -0.68
N LEU A 96 -21.49 -1.54 -0.66
CA LEU A 96 -21.88 -0.78 -1.82
C LEU A 96 -20.73 0.16 -2.20
N ALA A 97 -20.75 0.74 -3.41
CA ALA A 97 -19.72 1.68 -3.83
C ALA A 97 -20.26 2.88 -4.62
N LYS A 98 -19.87 4.08 -4.16
CA LYS A 98 -20.12 5.35 -4.86
C LYS A 98 -18.89 5.73 -5.68
N ILE A 99 -19.06 5.77 -7.00
CA ILE A 99 -18.01 6.07 -7.98
C ILE A 99 -18.06 7.56 -8.29
N GLN A 100 -17.10 8.32 -7.77
CA GLN A 100 -17.07 9.79 -7.86
C GLN A 100 -16.08 10.24 -8.91
N GLY A 101 -16.55 10.87 -9.99
CA GLY A 101 -15.70 11.43 -11.03
C GLY A 101 -15.32 12.88 -10.74
N HIS A 102 -14.08 13.22 -11.03
CA HIS A 102 -13.53 14.58 -10.92
C HIS A 102 -12.82 14.95 -12.23
N ALA A 103 -12.83 16.25 -12.54
CA ALA A 103 -12.10 16.79 -13.68
C ALA A 103 -11.70 18.23 -13.42
N GLN A 104 -10.48 18.58 -13.82
CA GLN A 104 -9.97 19.94 -13.85
C GLN A 104 -9.17 20.14 -15.14
N GLU A 105 -9.89 20.45 -16.21
CA GLU A 105 -9.38 20.76 -17.54
C GLU A 105 -9.80 22.18 -17.95
N PRO A 106 -9.10 22.80 -18.92
CA PRO A 106 -9.64 23.96 -19.64
C PRO A 106 -11.03 23.64 -20.26
N GLY A 107 -11.93 24.63 -20.33
CA GLY A 107 -13.25 24.46 -20.98
C GLY A 107 -14.47 24.71 -20.09
N GLY A 108 -14.26 25.15 -18.83
CA GLY A 108 -15.32 25.61 -17.93
C GLY A 108 -16.02 24.49 -17.15
N GLU A 109 -16.91 24.89 -16.25
CA GLU A 109 -17.55 23.99 -15.27
C GLU A 109 -18.39 22.90 -15.94
N ALA A 110 -19.26 23.26 -16.89
CA ALA A 110 -20.13 22.31 -17.59
C ALA A 110 -19.34 21.26 -18.40
N ALA A 111 -18.20 21.64 -18.98
CA ALA A 111 -17.34 20.69 -19.69
C ALA A 111 -16.68 19.70 -18.73
N ASN A 112 -16.16 20.20 -17.60
CA ASN A 112 -15.58 19.37 -16.55
C ASN A 112 -16.61 18.45 -15.90
N LYS A 113 -17.85 18.93 -15.71
CA LYS A 113 -18.97 18.11 -15.23
C LYS A 113 -19.19 16.90 -16.13
N ARG A 114 -19.41 17.13 -17.43
CA ARG A 114 -19.59 16.06 -18.42
C ARG A 114 -18.40 15.11 -18.51
N LEU A 115 -17.16 15.63 -18.45
CA LEU A 115 -15.96 14.78 -18.48
C LEU A 115 -15.87 13.90 -17.24
N SER A 116 -16.15 14.46 -16.06
CA SER A 116 -16.14 13.72 -14.81
C SER A 116 -17.20 12.61 -14.77
N GLU A 117 -18.39 12.85 -15.36
CA GLU A 117 -19.45 11.85 -15.51
C GLU A 117 -18.99 10.69 -16.41
N ARG A 118 -18.36 11.00 -17.57
CA ARG A 118 -17.82 9.97 -18.46
C ARG A 118 -16.73 9.13 -17.78
N ARG A 119 -15.84 9.74 -17.02
CA ARG A 119 -14.80 9.02 -16.26
C ARG A 119 -15.42 8.07 -15.23
N ALA A 120 -16.41 8.54 -14.47
CA ALA A 120 -17.12 7.71 -13.51
C ALA A 120 -17.86 6.55 -14.21
N GLN A 121 -18.49 6.82 -15.36
CA GLN A 121 -19.18 5.80 -16.15
C GLN A 121 -18.22 4.73 -16.68
N ALA A 122 -17.03 5.10 -17.17
CA ALA A 122 -16.04 4.14 -17.65
C ALA A 122 -15.60 3.14 -16.56
N VAL A 123 -15.43 3.62 -15.32
CA VAL A 123 -15.15 2.77 -14.15
C VAL A 123 -16.35 1.88 -13.83
N TYR A 124 -17.56 2.44 -13.79
CA TYR A 124 -18.80 1.69 -13.57
C TYR A 124 -18.96 0.54 -14.58
N ASP A 125 -18.83 0.83 -15.87
CA ASP A 125 -19.03 -0.14 -16.95
C ASP A 125 -18.05 -1.31 -16.82
N LEU A 126 -16.79 -1.03 -16.48
CA LEU A 126 -15.80 -2.08 -16.28
C LEU A 126 -16.09 -2.90 -15.01
N LEU A 127 -16.50 -2.28 -13.90
CA LEU A 127 -16.90 -3.01 -12.69
C LEU A 127 -18.08 -3.96 -12.97
N VAL A 128 -19.11 -3.48 -13.68
CA VAL A 128 -20.26 -4.31 -14.09
C VAL A 128 -19.82 -5.42 -15.04
N ALA A 129 -18.95 -5.12 -16.03
CA ALA A 129 -18.42 -6.13 -16.95
C ALA A 129 -17.58 -7.20 -16.24
N GLN A 130 -17.05 -6.91 -15.05
CA GLN A 130 -16.37 -7.87 -14.18
C GLN A 130 -17.30 -8.52 -13.13
N GLY A 131 -18.61 -8.35 -13.27
CA GLY A 131 -19.61 -9.07 -12.47
C GLY A 131 -20.04 -8.40 -11.17
N VAL A 132 -19.63 -7.15 -10.91
CA VAL A 132 -20.16 -6.38 -9.77
C VAL A 132 -21.64 -6.08 -10.02
N ASP A 133 -22.51 -6.44 -9.07
CA ASP A 133 -23.96 -6.21 -9.18
C ASP A 133 -24.26 -4.70 -9.37
N PRO A 134 -24.90 -4.30 -10.49
CA PRO A 134 -25.27 -2.91 -10.76
C PRO A 134 -26.08 -2.22 -9.66
N ARG A 135 -26.81 -3.00 -8.84
CA ARG A 135 -27.61 -2.47 -7.72
C ARG A 135 -26.77 -2.02 -6.53
N ARG A 136 -25.51 -2.44 -6.47
CA ARG A 136 -24.56 -2.12 -5.37
C ARG A 136 -23.66 -0.94 -5.69
N ILE A 137 -23.71 -0.40 -6.91
CA ILE A 137 -22.81 0.66 -7.34
C ILE A 137 -23.56 1.77 -8.08
N TRP A 138 -23.09 3.02 -7.92
CA TRP A 138 -23.64 4.16 -8.65
C TRP A 138 -22.57 5.23 -8.88
N THR A 139 -22.83 6.12 -9.82
CA THR A 139 -21.88 7.14 -10.26
C THR A 139 -22.36 8.55 -9.90
N LYS A 140 -21.41 9.46 -9.63
CA LYS A 140 -21.65 10.91 -9.65
C LYS A 140 -20.45 11.64 -10.22
N GLY A 141 -20.66 12.48 -11.22
CA GLY A 141 -19.66 13.45 -11.67
C GLY A 141 -19.74 14.73 -10.86
N TYR A 142 -18.63 15.13 -10.24
CA TYR A 142 -18.52 16.39 -9.50
C TYR A 142 -17.83 17.49 -10.30
N GLY A 143 -17.25 17.21 -11.47
CA GLY A 143 -16.44 18.17 -12.20
C GLY A 143 -15.36 18.78 -11.31
N ILE A 144 -15.40 20.11 -11.17
CA ILE A 144 -14.50 20.91 -10.32
C ILE A 144 -15.08 21.21 -8.92
N GLU A 145 -16.27 20.73 -8.58
CA GLU A 145 -16.98 21.07 -7.33
C GLU A 145 -16.28 20.56 -6.06
N ARG A 146 -15.41 19.54 -6.21
CA ARG A 146 -14.69 18.89 -5.11
C ARG A 146 -13.21 18.69 -5.47
N PRO A 147 -12.43 19.78 -5.53
CA PRO A 147 -11.03 19.71 -5.91
C PRO A 147 -10.20 19.08 -4.77
N GLU A 148 -9.20 18.31 -5.16
CA GLU A 148 -8.03 18.05 -4.33
C GLU A 148 -7.15 19.30 -4.36
N THR A 149 -6.79 19.77 -3.18
CA THR A 149 -6.02 21.02 -2.99
C THR A 149 -4.73 20.78 -2.22
N ASP A 150 -4.53 19.59 -1.66
CA ASP A 150 -3.27 19.21 -1.02
C ASP A 150 -2.28 18.71 -2.08
N CYS A 151 -1.83 19.64 -2.92
CA CYS A 151 -0.94 19.39 -4.05
C CYS A 151 -0.23 20.67 -4.46
N ASP A 152 0.93 20.52 -5.10
CA ASP A 152 1.59 21.65 -5.74
C ASP A 152 0.70 22.19 -6.87
N PRO A 153 0.59 23.53 -7.07
CA PRO A 153 -0.29 24.10 -8.09
C PRO A 153 -0.08 23.56 -9.51
N ALA A 154 1.16 23.20 -9.85
CA ALA A 154 1.51 22.61 -11.15
C ALA A 154 1.01 21.16 -11.31
N ASP A 155 0.80 20.45 -10.20
CA ASP A 155 0.43 19.04 -10.15
C ASP A 155 -1.06 18.81 -9.84
N CYS A 156 -1.72 19.77 -9.19
CA CYS A 156 -3.13 19.67 -8.82
C CYS A 156 -4.07 19.28 -9.97
N PRO A 157 -3.92 19.79 -11.21
CA PRO A 157 -4.76 19.35 -12.31
C PRO A 157 -4.69 17.83 -12.52
N ARG A 158 -3.50 17.22 -12.42
CA ARG A 158 -3.31 15.77 -12.53
C ARG A 158 -4.01 15.01 -11.41
N MET A 159 -3.92 15.51 -10.18
CA MET A 159 -4.62 14.91 -9.04
C MET A 159 -6.14 15.02 -9.15
N ASN A 160 -6.63 16.05 -9.87
CA ASN A 160 -8.05 16.27 -10.14
C ASN A 160 -8.57 15.57 -11.41
N ARG A 161 -7.71 14.89 -12.18
CA ARG A 161 -8.11 13.93 -13.22
C ARG A 161 -8.28 12.54 -12.64
N ARG A 162 -9.28 12.37 -11.78
CA ARG A 162 -9.47 11.11 -11.03
C ARG A 162 -10.91 10.66 -10.95
N VAL A 163 -11.06 9.36 -10.69
CA VAL A 163 -12.25 8.76 -10.09
C VAL A 163 -11.89 8.22 -8.72
N VAL A 164 -12.79 8.37 -7.75
CA VAL A 164 -12.65 7.80 -6.39
C VAL A 164 -13.82 6.86 -6.14
N VAL A 165 -13.51 5.60 -5.83
CA VAL A 165 -14.49 4.60 -5.41
C VAL A 165 -14.57 4.63 -3.89
N ASN A 166 -15.71 5.10 -3.36
CA ASN A 166 -15.93 5.17 -1.91
C ASN A 166 -16.87 4.05 -1.48
N LEU A 167 -16.46 3.24 -0.51
CA LEU A 167 -17.31 2.18 0.02
C LEU A 167 -18.44 2.76 0.87
N ARG A 168 -19.54 2.04 0.92
CA ARG A 168 -20.76 2.39 1.64
C ARG A 168 -21.40 1.13 2.22
N GLU A 169 -21.94 1.23 3.44
CA GLU A 169 -22.74 0.15 4.03
C GLU A 169 -24.23 0.28 3.66
N GLU A 170 -24.67 1.50 3.36
CA GLU A 170 -26.03 1.82 2.94
C GLU A 170 -26.03 2.63 1.64
N TYR A 171 -27.10 2.48 0.87
CA TYR A 171 -27.31 3.30 -0.32
C TYR A 171 -27.70 4.72 0.08
N ASP A 172 -26.97 5.71 -0.43
CA ASP A 172 -27.24 7.13 -0.22
C ASP A 172 -28.17 7.65 -1.33
N ASP A 173 -29.49 7.59 -1.08
CA ASP A 173 -30.55 8.05 -1.99
C ASP A 173 -30.62 9.57 -2.15
N THR A 174 -30.02 10.31 -1.21
CA THR A 174 -29.90 11.78 -1.28
C THR A 174 -28.85 12.23 -2.29
N ALA A 175 -27.99 11.33 -2.75
CA ALA A 175 -27.08 11.60 -3.85
C ALA A 175 -27.89 11.70 -5.16
N PRO A 176 -27.85 12.84 -5.89
CA PRO A 176 -28.67 13.00 -7.08
C PRO A 176 -28.32 11.93 -8.11
N GLN A 177 -29.27 11.02 -8.34
CA GLN A 177 -29.17 9.93 -9.30
C GLN A 177 -29.25 10.52 -10.71
N ARG A 178 -28.16 10.38 -11.49
CA ARG A 178 -27.96 10.98 -12.81
C ARG A 178 -27.86 12.51 -12.72
#